data_AF-D7GHZ4-F1
#
_entry.id   AF-D7GHZ4-F1
#
_cell.length_a   1.000
_cell.length_b   1.000
_cell.length_c   1.000
_cell.angle_alpha   90.00
_cell.angle_beta   90.00
_cell.angle_gamma   90.00
#
_symmetry.space_group_name_H-M   'P 1'
#
loop_
_entity.id
_entity.type
_entity.pdbx_description
1 polymer ?
#
loop_
_entity_poly.entity_id
_entity_poly.type
_entity_poly.pdbx_seq_one_letter_code
_entity_poly.pdbx_strand_id
1 'polypeptide(L)'
;MTVAGLVTLMGLTGCVPFACSAIGWSNTLAVQLDGDTSAVDQVQLCTDAGCAPAEDVDMTGPLGFVSVEDQAGDSWTFSVGMMRLERFTVRTLAGDGTVLSDTEVTSEWVRVGGSEQCGGPGEATVTVQP
;
A
#
# COMPACT_ATOMS: atom_id res chain seq x y z
N MET A 1 50.30 -17.99 -48.19
CA MET A 1 50.07 -17.93 -46.74
C MET A 1 49.84 -16.49 -46.35
N THR A 2 48.60 -16.10 -46.07
CA THR A 2 48.25 -14.96 -45.21
C THR A 2 46.79 -15.12 -44.78
N VAL A 3 46.56 -14.92 -43.49
CA VAL A 3 45.42 -15.40 -42.70
C VAL A 3 44.25 -14.42 -42.81
N ALA A 4 43.06 -14.93 -43.14
CA ALA A 4 41.79 -14.25 -42.87
C ALA A 4 41.31 -14.74 -41.49
N GLY A 5 41.28 -13.86 -40.49
CA GLY A 5 40.99 -14.23 -39.10
C GLY A 5 40.06 -13.21 -38.43
N LEU A 6 38.76 -13.41 -38.66
CA LEU A 6 37.61 -13.09 -37.82
C LEU A 6 37.81 -12.03 -36.71
N VAL A 7 37.27 -10.82 -36.93
CA VAL A 7 37.05 -9.83 -35.87
C VAL A 7 35.87 -10.30 -35.02
N THR A 8 36.17 -10.98 -33.92
CA THR A 8 35.18 -11.32 -32.90
C THR A 8 34.81 -10.04 -32.15
N LEU A 9 33.69 -9.41 -32.51
CA LEU A 9 33.02 -8.43 -31.67
C LEU A 9 32.50 -9.16 -30.42
N MET A 10 33.29 -9.13 -29.34
CA MET A 10 32.81 -9.45 -28.00
C MET A 10 31.65 -8.50 -27.67
N GLY A 11 30.43 -9.04 -27.70
CA GLY A 11 29.23 -8.35 -27.27
C GLY A 11 29.43 -7.82 -25.85
N LEU A 12 29.32 -6.50 -25.72
CA LEU A 12 29.39 -5.76 -24.47
C LEU A 12 28.51 -6.43 -23.42
N THR A 13 29.09 -6.71 -22.25
CA THR A 13 28.36 -6.87 -21.01
C THR A 13 27.38 -5.71 -20.87
N GLY A 14 26.09 -5.98 -21.09
CA GLY A 14 25.01 -5.04 -20.82
C GLY A 14 24.83 -4.87 -19.32
N CYS A 15 25.81 -4.27 -18.63
CA CYS A 15 25.55 -3.62 -17.35
C CYS A 15 24.70 -2.40 -17.66
N VAL A 16 23.37 -2.57 -17.69
CA VAL A 16 22.48 -1.42 -17.58
C VAL A 16 22.71 -0.83 -16.18
N PRO A 17 23.17 0.42 -16.05
CA PRO A 17 23.49 1.01 -14.75
C PRO A 17 22.27 1.20 -13.83
N PHE A 18 21.07 0.88 -14.33
CA PHE A 18 19.80 1.06 -13.66
C PHE A 18 18.95 -0.20 -13.79
N ALA A 19 19.21 -1.19 -12.94
CA ALA A 19 18.31 -2.30 -12.71
C ALA A 19 17.61 -2.06 -11.36
N CYS A 20 16.30 -1.81 -11.39
CA CYS A 20 15.50 -1.79 -10.17
C CYS A 20 15.56 -3.20 -9.59
N SER A 21 16.08 -3.34 -8.38
CA SER A 21 16.07 -4.63 -7.72
C SER A 21 14.62 -5.07 -7.55
N ALA A 22 14.34 -6.35 -7.79
CA ALA A 22 13.02 -6.94 -7.56
C ALA A 22 12.72 -7.10 -6.05
N ILE A 23 13.17 -6.15 -5.22
CA ILE A 23 12.84 -6.08 -3.81
C ILE A 23 11.42 -5.53 -3.73
N GLY A 24 10.50 -6.36 -3.27
CA GLY A 24 9.13 -5.93 -2.99
C GLY A 24 9.12 -4.89 -1.87
N TRP A 25 8.40 -3.80 -2.11
CA TRP A 25 8.10 -2.78 -1.11
C TRP A 25 6.58 -2.67 -0.97
N SER A 26 6.13 -2.20 0.18
CA SER A 26 4.72 -1.90 0.45
C SER A 26 4.58 -0.43 0.80
N ASN A 27 3.41 0.10 0.52
CA ASN A 27 2.95 1.40 0.96
C ASN A 27 2.21 1.25 2.29
N THR A 28 2.31 2.29 3.11
CA THR A 28 1.70 2.34 4.42
C THR A 28 0.70 3.48 4.51
N LEU A 29 -0.51 3.19 4.97
CA LEU A 29 -1.56 4.18 5.21
C LEU A 29 -1.87 4.23 6.70
N ALA A 30 -1.69 5.38 7.32
CA ALA A 30 -2.13 5.63 8.69
C ALA A 30 -3.54 6.25 8.69
N VAL A 31 -4.43 5.67 9.48
CA VAL A 31 -5.75 6.22 9.79
C VAL A 31 -5.74 6.65 11.25
N GLN A 32 -5.87 7.96 11.46
CA GLN A 32 -6.03 8.53 12.79
C GLN A 32 -7.53 8.75 13.06
N LEU A 33 -8.02 8.24 14.17
CA LEU A 33 -9.36 8.57 14.65
C LEU A 33 -9.28 9.80 15.56
N ASP A 34 -10.20 10.73 15.36
CA ASP A 34 -10.38 11.94 16.18
C ASP A 34 -11.77 11.90 16.82
N GLY A 35 -11.86 12.02 18.13
CA GLY A 35 -13.13 11.95 18.87
C GLY A 35 -13.23 10.77 19.84
N ASP A 36 -14.45 10.29 20.10
CA ASP A 36 -14.69 9.16 21.00
C ASP A 36 -14.49 7.83 20.28
N THR A 37 -13.39 7.14 20.57
CA THR A 37 -13.00 5.86 19.97
C THR A 37 -13.35 4.67 20.85
N SER A 38 -14.03 4.90 21.98
CA SER A 38 -14.22 3.90 23.03
C SER A 38 -15.03 2.67 22.57
N ALA A 39 -15.89 2.86 21.56
CA ALA A 39 -16.68 1.80 20.96
C ALA A 39 -16.03 1.17 19.72
N VAL A 40 -14.94 1.73 19.20
CA VAL A 40 -14.28 1.26 17.97
C VAL A 40 -13.43 0.04 18.27
N ASP A 41 -13.74 -1.08 17.61
CA ASP A 41 -13.01 -2.33 17.70
C ASP A 41 -12.20 -2.62 16.42
N GLN A 42 -12.73 -2.18 15.26
CA GLN A 42 -12.08 -2.41 13.96
C GLN A 42 -12.21 -1.18 13.05
N VAL A 43 -11.19 -0.98 12.20
CA VAL A 43 -11.19 -0.02 11.10
C VAL A 43 -10.98 -0.75 9.78
N GLN A 44 -11.78 -0.41 8.78
CA GLN A 44 -11.70 -0.97 7.44
C GLN A 44 -11.50 0.15 6.40
N LEU A 45 -10.78 -0.19 5.33
CA LEU A 45 -10.63 0.61 4.13
C LEU A 45 -11.55 0.05 3.05
N CYS A 46 -12.50 0.85 2.61
CA CYS A 46 -13.54 0.47 1.67
C CYS A 46 -13.37 1.16 0.32
N THR A 47 -13.55 0.40 -0.74
CA THR A 47 -13.56 0.85 -2.15
C THR A 47 -14.76 0.22 -2.86
N ASP A 48 -14.91 0.46 -4.16
CA ASP A 48 -15.91 -0.24 -4.98
C ASP A 48 -15.72 -1.77 -5.00
N ALA A 49 -14.53 -2.27 -4.65
CA ALA A 49 -14.23 -3.69 -4.56
C ALA A 49 -14.63 -4.34 -3.21
N GLY A 50 -15.16 -3.57 -2.26
CA GLY A 50 -15.49 -4.02 -0.91
C GLY A 50 -14.65 -3.34 0.16
N CYS A 51 -14.61 -3.94 1.35
CA CYS A 51 -13.87 -3.43 2.51
C CYS A 51 -12.79 -4.40 2.94
N ALA A 52 -11.66 -3.88 3.40
CA ALA A 52 -10.58 -4.69 3.96
C ALA A 52 -9.88 -3.99 5.14
N PRO A 53 -9.36 -4.74 6.13
CA PRO A 53 -9.48 -6.20 6.24
C PRO A 53 -10.91 -6.63 6.62
N ALA A 54 -11.36 -7.74 6.04
CA ALA A 54 -12.65 -8.38 6.33
C ALA A 54 -12.48 -9.91 6.27
N GLU A 55 -13.35 -10.66 6.97
CA GLU A 55 -13.25 -12.13 7.02
C GLU A 55 -13.46 -12.79 5.65
N ASP A 56 -14.29 -12.18 4.81
CA ASP A 56 -14.69 -12.67 3.49
C ASP A 56 -14.02 -11.92 2.32
N VAL A 57 -12.91 -11.21 2.59
CA VAL A 57 -12.18 -10.50 1.54
C VAL A 57 -11.66 -11.46 0.46
N ASP A 58 -11.87 -11.10 -0.81
CA ASP A 58 -11.25 -11.81 -1.93
C ASP A 58 -9.74 -11.51 -1.96
N MET A 59 -8.95 -12.46 -1.48
CA MET A 59 -7.49 -12.39 -1.44
C MET A 59 -6.85 -12.31 -2.84
N THR A 60 -7.56 -12.70 -3.89
CA THR A 60 -7.09 -12.55 -5.28
C THR A 60 -7.51 -11.22 -5.90
N GLY A 61 -8.42 -10.50 -5.22
CA GLY A 61 -8.94 -9.21 -5.63
C GLY A 61 -8.05 -8.03 -5.25
N PRO A 62 -8.49 -6.80 -5.57
CA PRO A 62 -7.71 -5.59 -5.35
C PRO A 62 -7.35 -5.33 -3.89
N LEU A 63 -8.17 -5.79 -2.95
CA LEU A 63 -7.99 -5.56 -1.52
C LEU A 63 -7.23 -6.68 -0.80
N GLY A 64 -6.81 -7.74 -1.49
CA GLY A 64 -6.13 -8.89 -0.87
C GLY A 64 -4.78 -8.58 -0.22
N PHE A 65 -4.21 -7.40 -0.51
CA PHE A 65 -2.96 -6.91 0.09
C PHE A 65 -3.17 -5.85 1.18
N VAL A 66 -4.44 -5.54 1.52
CA VAL A 66 -4.77 -4.60 2.59
C VAL A 66 -4.84 -5.34 3.91
N SER A 67 -3.97 -4.99 4.84
CA SER A 67 -3.90 -5.58 6.17
C SER A 67 -3.51 -4.55 7.22
N VAL A 68 -4.02 -4.69 8.44
CA VAL A 68 -3.54 -3.90 9.58
C VAL A 68 -2.14 -4.40 9.97
N GLU A 69 -1.17 -3.50 9.97
CA GLU A 69 0.22 -3.75 10.41
C GLU A 69 0.39 -3.46 11.90
N ASP A 70 -0.20 -2.36 12.38
CA ASP A 70 -0.10 -1.90 13.76
C ASP A 70 -1.39 -1.17 14.17
N GLN A 71 -1.74 -1.25 15.44
CA GLN A 71 -2.75 -0.43 16.08
C GLN A 71 -2.16 0.14 17.39
N ALA A 72 -2.09 1.47 17.48
CA ALA A 72 -1.56 2.18 18.62
C ALA A 72 -2.54 3.28 19.08
N GLY A 73 -3.30 2.99 20.13
CA GLY A 73 -4.34 3.90 20.63
C GLY A 73 -5.39 4.14 19.55
N ASP A 74 -5.53 5.41 19.15
CA ASP A 74 -6.51 5.87 18.16
C ASP A 74 -5.97 5.85 16.71
N SER A 75 -4.83 5.18 16.48
CA SER A 75 -4.18 5.09 15.17
C SER A 75 -4.12 3.65 14.66
N TRP A 76 -4.54 3.44 13.41
CA TRP A 76 -4.43 2.18 12.68
C TRP A 76 -3.49 2.36 11.49
N THR A 77 -2.48 1.52 11.42
CA THR A 77 -1.51 1.50 10.32
C THR A 77 -1.81 0.32 9.41
N PHE A 78 -2.00 0.57 8.12
CA PHE A 78 -2.31 -0.43 7.12
C PHE A 78 -1.17 -0.59 6.14
N SER A 79 -0.79 -1.84 5.85
CA SER A 79 -0.10 -2.19 4.61
C SER A 79 -1.15 -2.22 3.52
N VAL A 80 -0.90 -1.55 2.39
CA VAL A 80 -1.80 -1.58 1.22
C VAL A 80 -1.09 -2.14 -0.02
N GLY A 81 -0.08 -2.99 0.19
CA GLY A 81 0.79 -3.49 -0.86
C GLY A 81 1.43 -2.36 -1.67
N MET A 82 1.62 -2.53 -2.97
CA MET A 82 2.18 -1.47 -3.83
C MET A 82 1.14 -0.43 -4.28
N MET A 83 -0.08 -0.47 -3.74
CA MET A 83 -1.18 0.42 -4.13
C MET A 83 -1.10 1.76 -3.41
N ARG A 84 -1.58 2.82 -4.06
CA ARG A 84 -1.84 4.11 -3.41
C ARG A 84 -3.33 4.38 -3.54
N LEU A 85 -4.07 4.11 -2.47
CA LEU A 85 -5.50 4.39 -2.44
C LEU A 85 -5.69 5.91 -2.44
N GLU A 86 -6.19 6.49 -3.53
CA GLU A 86 -6.34 7.95 -3.62
C GLU A 86 -7.65 8.41 -3.00
N ARG A 87 -8.75 7.71 -3.29
CA ARG A 87 -10.08 7.94 -2.71
C ARG A 87 -10.64 6.60 -2.24
N PHE A 88 -11.10 6.57 -0.99
CA PHE A 88 -11.64 5.39 -0.34
C PHE A 88 -12.46 5.84 0.87
N THR A 89 -13.25 4.93 1.42
CA THR A 89 -13.99 5.15 2.65
C THR A 89 -13.24 4.51 3.82
N VAL A 90 -13.10 5.23 4.92
CA VAL A 90 -12.73 4.66 6.21
C VAL A 90 -14.02 4.30 6.94
N ARG A 91 -14.16 3.02 7.29
CA ARG A 91 -15.28 2.51 8.08
C ARG A 91 -14.80 2.08 9.45
N THR A 92 -15.46 2.57 10.50
CA THR A 92 -15.22 2.14 11.89
C THR A 92 -16.33 1.19 12.32
N LEU A 93 -15.96 0.15 13.04
CA LEU A 93 -16.87 -0.89 13.50
C LEU A 93 -16.75 -1.09 15.01
N ALA A 94 -17.87 -1.40 15.65
CA ALA A 94 -17.90 -1.95 17.00
C ALA A 94 -17.54 -3.44 16.99
N GLY A 95 -17.26 -4.01 18.16
CA GLY A 95 -16.82 -5.41 18.29
C GLY A 95 -17.86 -6.46 17.90
N ASP A 96 -19.12 -6.07 17.69
CA ASP A 96 -20.16 -6.93 17.12
C ASP A 96 -20.33 -6.76 15.60
N GLY A 97 -19.47 -5.96 14.96
CA GLY A 97 -19.52 -5.64 13.54
C GLY A 97 -20.48 -4.49 13.19
N THR A 98 -21.12 -3.85 14.17
CA THR A 98 -21.97 -2.66 13.92
C THR A 98 -21.13 -1.52 13.35
N VAL A 99 -21.59 -0.92 12.26
CA VAL A 99 -20.94 0.26 11.66
C VAL A 99 -21.18 1.47 12.57
N LEU A 100 -20.08 2.11 13.00
CA LEU A 100 -20.10 3.33 13.80
C LEU A 100 -20.02 4.57 12.90
N SER A 101 -19.03 4.61 11.99
CA SER A 101 -18.94 5.59 10.91
C SER A 101 -18.47 5.00 9.58
N ASP A 102 -18.72 5.78 8.53
CA ASP A 102 -18.39 5.48 7.15
C ASP A 102 -18.06 6.81 6.46
N THR A 103 -16.77 7.13 6.32
CA THR A 103 -16.30 8.45 5.87
C THR A 103 -15.44 8.32 4.63
N GLU A 104 -15.87 8.91 3.51
CA GLU A 104 -15.03 9.04 2.31
C GLU A 104 -13.88 10.03 2.55
N VAL A 105 -12.68 9.62 2.21
CA VAL A 105 -11.46 10.43 2.32
C VAL A 105 -10.69 10.42 1.00
N THR A 106 -9.88 11.45 0.82
CA THR A 106 -8.86 11.49 -0.22
C THR A 106 -7.50 11.62 0.47
N SER A 107 -6.56 10.73 0.14
CA SER A 107 -5.25 10.72 0.80
C SER A 107 -4.15 11.29 -0.08
N GLU A 108 -3.22 11.99 0.56
CA GLU A 108 -2.04 12.53 -0.10
C GLU A 108 -0.83 11.65 0.23
N TRP A 109 -0.23 11.06 -0.81
CA TRP A 109 0.87 10.11 -0.67
C TRP A 109 2.23 10.80 -0.85
N VAL A 110 3.12 10.59 0.12
CA VAL A 110 4.51 11.02 0.09
C VAL A 110 5.41 9.81 -0.11
N ARG A 111 6.37 9.87 -1.04
CA ARG A 111 7.37 8.81 -1.20
C ARG A 111 8.42 8.92 -0.09
N VAL A 112 8.72 7.82 0.58
CA VAL A 112 9.69 7.77 1.70
C VAL A 112 10.88 6.86 1.45
N GLY A 113 10.88 6.13 0.35
CA GLY A 113 12.03 5.33 -0.08
C GLY A 113 12.04 5.04 -1.57
N GLY A 114 13.09 4.37 -2.02
CA GLY A 114 13.29 4.04 -3.43
C GLY A 114 13.65 5.25 -4.30
N SER A 115 13.30 5.21 -5.58
CA SER A 115 13.63 6.26 -6.54
C SER A 115 12.45 6.59 -7.45
N GLU A 116 12.51 7.71 -8.16
CA GLU A 116 11.51 8.04 -9.18
C GLU A 116 11.47 7.00 -10.31
N GLN A 117 12.63 6.43 -10.65
CA GLN A 117 12.76 5.50 -11.76
C GLN A 117 12.25 4.10 -11.40
N CYS A 118 12.37 3.69 -10.13
CA CYS A 118 12.04 2.34 -9.68
C CYS A 118 10.79 2.26 -8.81
N GLY A 119 10.19 3.41 -8.49
CA GLY A 119 9.20 3.50 -7.43
C GLY A 119 9.84 3.25 -6.06
N GLY A 120 8.99 2.98 -5.08
CA GLY A 120 9.38 2.76 -3.71
C GLY A 120 8.20 3.02 -2.77
N PRO A 121 8.39 2.69 -1.49
CA PRO A 121 7.35 2.85 -0.49
C PRO A 121 6.94 4.32 -0.40
N GLY A 122 5.63 4.51 -0.32
CA GLY A 122 4.99 5.75 0.02
C GLY A 122 4.18 5.59 1.30
N GLU A 123 3.96 6.72 1.94
CA GLU A 123 3.17 6.86 3.15
C GLU A 123 2.08 7.90 2.93
N ALA A 124 0.93 7.67 3.54
CA ALA A 124 -0.15 8.64 3.62
C ALA A 124 -0.78 8.60 5.01
N THR A 125 -1.39 9.71 5.42
CA THR A 125 -2.16 9.80 6.66
C THR A 125 -3.50 10.45 6.38
N VAL A 126 -4.55 9.88 6.95
CA VAL A 126 -5.90 10.45 6.94
C VAL A 126 -6.44 10.51 8.36
N THR A 127 -7.32 11.47 8.63
CA THR A 127 -8.00 11.62 9.91
C THR A 127 -9.50 11.58 9.70
N VAL A 128 -10.21 10.78 10.51
CA VAL A 128 -11.67 10.66 10.45
C VAL A 128 -12.29 10.66 11.85
N GLN A 129 -13.58 10.97 11.93
CA GLN A 129 -14.36 10.82 13.15
C GLN A 129 -15.06 9.45 13.14
N PRO A 130 -14.95 8.65 14.21
CA PRO A 130 -15.58 7.34 14.33
C PRO A 130 -17.08 7.39 14.61
#